data_AF-A0A3P1YDS1-F1
#
_entry.id   AF-A0A3P1YDS1-F1
#
_cell.length_a   1.000
_cell.length_b   1.000
_cell.length_c   1.000
_cell.angle_alpha   90.00
_cell.angle_beta   90.00
_cell.angle_gamma   90.00
#
_symmetry.space_group_name_H-M   'P 1'
#
loop_
_entity.id
_entity.type
_entity.pdbx_description
1 polymer ?
#
loop_
_entity_poly.entity_id
_entity_poly.type
_entity_poly.pdbx_seq_one_letter_code
_entity_poly.pdbx_strand_id
1 'polypeptide(L)'
;MLAQVYHMQQRGFKNIPDSVLNNINKMGIDDNPLLTELEGEYFNALYQVPDKEFNLSGKKVAFFTGSLGKTESNKVRYFIIERDRLECNYSPSIGILYIFNAQQKAKSGGYDAAIVYWSKKLLTIEEVVKRLKRKY
;
A
#
# COMPACT_ATOMS: atom_id res chain seq x y z
N MET A 1 -11.25 10.50 11.76
CA MET A 1 -9.84 10.44 11.35
C MET A 1 -9.62 11.39 10.18
N LEU A 2 -8.53 12.14 10.19
CA LEU A 2 -8.13 13.02 9.08
C LEU A 2 -7.43 12.20 7.98
N ALA A 3 -7.41 12.74 6.77
CA ALA A 3 -6.70 12.11 5.67
C ALA A 3 -5.19 12.29 5.87
N GLN A 4 -4.40 11.27 5.57
CA GLN A 4 -2.95 11.26 5.83
C GLN A 4 -2.19 10.69 4.64
N VAL A 5 -0.94 11.14 4.47
CA VAL A 5 -0.04 10.68 3.40
C VAL A 5 1.27 10.26 4.04
N TYR A 6 1.65 9.00 3.87
CA TYR A 6 2.90 8.44 4.37
C TYR A 6 3.83 8.14 3.20
N HIS A 7 4.99 8.78 3.22
CA HIS A 7 6.08 8.47 2.31
C HIS A 7 6.88 7.31 2.89
N MET A 8 7.23 6.33 2.06
CA MET A 8 8.20 5.31 2.48
C MET A 8 9.49 6.00 2.93
N GLN A 9 9.82 5.87 4.21
CA GLN A 9 10.94 6.60 4.79
C GLN A 9 12.29 5.91 4.56
N GLN A 10 12.33 4.58 4.38
CA GLN A 10 13.59 3.83 4.24
C GLN A 10 13.59 2.86 3.07
N ARG A 11 14.77 2.68 2.47
CA ARG A 11 15.00 1.84 1.29
C ARG A 11 15.59 0.48 1.69
N GLY A 12 14.91 -0.29 2.53
CA GLY A 12 15.37 -1.63 2.91
C GLY A 12 14.37 -2.43 3.73
N PHE A 13 14.43 -3.76 3.62
CA PHE A 13 13.55 -4.68 4.34
C PHE A 13 13.82 -4.76 5.86
N LYS A 14 14.98 -4.28 6.33
CA LYS A 14 15.44 -4.37 7.74
C LYS A 14 14.50 -3.82 8.82
N ASN A 15 13.53 -2.98 8.47
CA ASN A 15 12.57 -2.40 9.43
C ASN A 15 11.27 -3.20 9.51
N ILE A 16 11.12 -4.20 8.64
CA ILE A 16 9.97 -5.09 8.64
C ILE A 16 10.34 -6.28 9.54
N PRO A 17 9.51 -6.62 10.54
CA PRO A 17 9.82 -7.72 11.46
C PRO A 17 10.11 -9.02 10.71
N ASP A 18 11.11 -9.79 11.17
CA ASP A 18 11.47 -11.07 10.55
C ASP A 18 10.29 -12.04 10.54
N SER A 19 9.43 -12.00 11.57
CA SER A 19 8.19 -12.78 11.62
C SER A 19 7.26 -12.51 10.43
N VAL A 20 7.23 -11.27 9.95
CA VAL A 20 6.44 -10.83 8.79
C VAL A 20 7.17 -11.21 7.49
N LEU A 21 8.47 -10.89 7.38
CA LEU A 21 9.27 -11.18 6.18
C LEU A 21 9.39 -12.67 5.87
N ASN A 22 9.59 -13.52 6.87
CA ASN A 22 9.65 -14.98 6.71
C ASN A 22 8.33 -15.56 6.16
N ASN A 23 7.24 -14.80 6.23
CA ASN A 23 5.93 -15.18 5.70
C ASN A 23 5.54 -14.40 4.43
N ILE A 24 6.47 -13.74 3.74
CA ILE A 24 6.19 -12.98 2.50
C ILE A 24 5.56 -13.84 1.38
N ASN A 25 5.84 -15.15 1.38
CA ASN A 25 5.24 -16.12 0.46
C ASN A 25 3.74 -16.35 0.70
N LYS A 26 3.21 -15.91 1.84
CA LYS A 26 1.77 -15.97 2.18
C LYS A 26 1.02 -14.67 1.86
N MET A 27 1.72 -13.67 1.32
CA MET A 27 1.15 -12.36 0.99
C MET A 27 0.87 -12.23 -0.51
N GLY A 28 -0.23 -11.56 -0.86
CA GLY A 28 -0.66 -11.39 -2.24
C GLY A 28 -1.03 -12.70 -2.94
N ILE A 29 -1.67 -13.62 -2.21
CA ILE A 29 -2.17 -14.91 -2.76
C ILE A 29 -3.37 -14.69 -3.67
N ASP A 30 -4.24 -13.74 -3.33
CA ASP A 30 -5.42 -13.35 -4.10
C ASP A 30 -5.39 -11.86 -4.42
N ASP A 31 -6.31 -11.39 -5.26
CA ASP A 31 -6.46 -9.99 -5.63
C ASP A 31 -7.54 -9.26 -4.82
N ASN A 32 -8.02 -9.84 -3.72
CA ASN A 32 -8.99 -9.22 -2.84
C ASN A 32 -8.40 -7.91 -2.28
N PRO A 33 -9.08 -6.76 -2.46
CA PRO A 33 -8.55 -5.49 -1.98
C PRO A 33 -8.47 -5.39 -0.45
N LEU A 34 -9.09 -6.30 0.30
CA LEU A 34 -8.90 -6.41 1.75
C LEU A 34 -7.53 -7.03 2.06
N LEU A 35 -6.76 -6.31 2.87
CA LEU A 35 -5.49 -6.80 3.39
C LEU A 35 -5.72 -7.81 4.52
N THR A 36 -4.98 -8.90 4.48
CA THR A 36 -4.86 -9.83 5.62
C THR A 36 -4.08 -9.18 6.76
N GLU A 37 -4.04 -9.83 7.92
CA GLU A 37 -3.24 -9.35 9.07
C GLU A 37 -1.75 -9.24 8.72
N LEU A 38 -1.19 -10.28 8.09
CA LEU A 38 0.21 -10.30 7.66
C LEU A 38 0.53 -9.20 6.63
N GLU A 39 -0.35 -8.99 5.65
CA GLU A 39 -0.18 -7.93 4.66
C GLU A 39 -0.28 -6.53 5.29
N GLY A 40 -1.22 -6.35 6.23
CA GLY A 40 -1.39 -5.11 6.97
C GLY A 40 -0.17 -4.77 7.82
N GLU A 41 0.34 -5.74 8.57
CA GLU A 41 1.57 -5.62 9.37
C GLU A 41 2.78 -5.26 8.50
N TYR A 42 2.93 -5.91 7.33
CA TYR A 42 3.96 -5.58 6.36
C TYR A 42 3.91 -4.10 5.97
N PHE A 43 2.74 -3.60 5.57
CA PHE A 43 2.62 -2.21 5.15
C PHE A 43 2.72 -1.21 6.31
N ASN A 44 2.20 -1.53 7.50
CA ASN A 44 2.37 -0.69 8.68
C ASN A 44 3.86 -0.50 9.00
N ALA A 45 4.64 -1.59 8.98
CA ALA A 45 6.09 -1.53 9.19
C ALA A 45 6.82 -0.79 8.06
N LEU A 46 6.43 -1.05 6.81
CA LEU A 46 7.03 -0.43 5.62
C LEU A 46 6.86 1.09 5.60
N TYR A 47 5.68 1.58 5.94
CA TYR A 47 5.34 3.00 5.97
C TYR A 47 5.54 3.66 7.34
N GLN A 48 5.93 2.88 8.35
CA GLN A 48 6.07 3.31 9.74
C GLN A 48 4.81 4.02 10.25
N VAL A 49 3.64 3.46 9.92
CA VAL A 49 2.36 3.98 10.38
C VAL A 49 2.27 3.73 11.88
N PRO A 50 2.06 4.76 12.72
CA PRO A 50 1.94 4.54 14.16
C PRO A 50 0.69 3.70 14.48
N ASP A 51 0.85 2.62 15.27
CA ASP A 51 -0.25 1.70 15.62
C ASP A 51 -1.47 2.40 16.23
N LYS A 52 -1.23 3.51 16.96
CA LYS A 52 -2.28 4.31 17.58
C LYS A 52 -3.07 5.18 16.60
N GLU A 53 -2.51 5.45 15.42
CA GLU A 53 -3.13 6.27 14.39
C GLU A 53 -3.94 5.43 13.43
N PHE A 54 -3.36 4.40 12.84
CA PHE A 54 -4.04 3.59 11.84
C PHE A 54 -3.41 2.21 11.73
N ASN A 55 -4.24 1.19 11.50
CA ASN A 55 -3.80 -0.15 11.22
C ASN A 55 -4.37 -0.60 9.87
N LEU A 56 -3.49 -0.98 8.94
CA LEU A 56 -3.83 -1.47 7.60
C LEU A 56 -4.41 -2.89 7.57
N SER A 57 -4.27 -3.67 8.64
CA SER A 57 -4.84 -5.03 8.73
C SER A 57 -6.37 -4.99 8.59
N GLY A 58 -6.91 -5.80 7.69
CA GLY A 58 -8.34 -5.85 7.37
C GLY A 58 -8.87 -4.64 6.59
N LYS A 59 -8.01 -3.73 6.13
CA LYS A 59 -8.43 -2.53 5.39
C LYS A 59 -8.50 -2.79 3.90
N LYS A 60 -9.44 -2.09 3.24
CA LYS A 60 -9.59 -2.14 1.78
C LYS A 60 -8.60 -1.18 1.14
N VAL A 61 -7.57 -1.69 0.48
CA VAL A 61 -6.46 -0.90 -0.07
C VAL A 61 -6.36 -1.06 -1.58
N ALA A 62 -6.26 0.08 -2.27
CA ALA A 62 -6.04 0.12 -3.71
C ALA A 62 -4.56 0.18 -4.05
N PHE A 63 -4.17 -0.35 -5.22
CA PHE A 63 -2.79 -0.34 -5.69
C PHE A 63 -2.69 0.35 -7.04
N PHE A 64 -1.77 1.30 -7.16
CA PHE A 64 -1.43 1.98 -8.40
C PHE A 64 0.08 1.98 -8.63
N THR A 65 0.48 2.00 -9.90
CA THR A 65 1.89 2.00 -10.30
C THR A 65 2.15 2.88 -11.52
N GLY A 66 3.37 2.79 -12.03
CA GLY A 66 3.87 3.52 -13.20
C GLY A 66 4.35 4.93 -12.86
N SER A 67 5.08 5.54 -13.78
CA SER A 67 5.75 6.83 -13.59
C SER A 67 4.83 7.99 -13.18
N LEU A 68 3.54 7.92 -13.55
CA LEU A 68 2.50 8.90 -13.20
C LEU A 68 1.54 8.42 -12.09
N GLY A 69 1.79 7.23 -11.53
CA GLY A 69 0.95 6.57 -10.53
C GLY A 69 -0.48 6.27 -11.01
N LYS A 70 -0.69 6.19 -12.33
CA LYS A 70 -2.02 6.06 -12.97
C LYS A 70 -2.36 4.62 -13.34
N THR A 71 -1.35 3.76 -13.46
CA THR A 71 -1.54 2.39 -13.91
C THR A 71 -2.16 1.61 -12.78
N GLU A 72 -3.30 0.96 -13.02
CA GLU A 72 -3.90 0.07 -12.03
C GLU A 72 -2.96 -1.10 -11.75
N SER A 73 -2.93 -1.49 -10.48
CA SER A 73 -2.24 -2.69 -10.02
C SER A 73 -3.10 -3.38 -8.98
N ASN A 74 -2.59 -4.45 -8.38
CA ASN A 74 -3.22 -5.19 -7.31
C ASN A 74 -2.17 -5.70 -6.33
N LYS A 75 -2.64 -6.23 -5.20
CA LYS A 75 -1.75 -6.75 -4.15
C LYS A 75 -0.92 -7.94 -4.62
N VAL A 76 -1.49 -8.83 -5.46
CA VAL A 76 -0.77 -9.98 -6.05
C VAL A 76 0.50 -9.50 -6.77
N ARG A 77 0.33 -8.57 -7.70
CA ARG A 77 1.43 -8.03 -8.50
C ARG A 77 2.45 -7.30 -7.64
N TYR A 78 1.99 -6.56 -6.62
CA TYR A 78 2.88 -5.90 -5.68
C TYR A 78 3.76 -6.92 -4.94
N PHE A 79 3.17 -7.95 -4.34
CA PHE A 79 3.92 -8.94 -3.56
C PHE A 79 4.77 -9.90 -4.40
N ILE A 80 4.41 -10.17 -5.66
CA ILE A 80 5.32 -10.87 -6.60
C ILE A 80 6.62 -10.08 -6.75
N ILE A 81 6.50 -8.76 -6.95
CA ILE A 81 7.65 -7.86 -7.08
C ILE A 81 8.42 -7.80 -5.76
N GLU A 82 7.74 -7.70 -4.61
CA GLU A 82 8.43 -7.63 -3.31
C GLU A 82 9.22 -8.90 -3.00
N ARG A 83 8.70 -10.09 -3.35
CA ARG A 83 9.44 -11.35 -3.20
C ARG A 83 10.70 -11.39 -4.04
N ASP A 84 10.58 -11.09 -5.33
CA ASP A 84 11.71 -11.04 -6.26
C ASP A 84 12.80 -10.06 -5.77
N ARG A 85 12.36 -8.90 -5.25
CA ARG A 85 13.27 -7.90 -4.68
C ARG A 85 13.93 -8.38 -3.40
N LEU A 86 13.21 -9.08 -2.53
CA LEU A 86 13.77 -9.65 -1.30
C LEU A 86 14.83 -10.72 -1.64
N GLU A 87 14.51 -11.64 -2.55
CA GLU A 87 15.43 -12.70 -3.00
C GLU A 87 16.69 -12.13 -3.66
N CYS A 88 16.56 -11.04 -4.41
CA CYS A 88 17.68 -10.34 -5.04
C CYS A 88 18.42 -9.35 -4.11
N ASN A 89 18.11 -9.32 -2.81
CA ASN A 89 18.66 -8.36 -1.85
C ASN A 89 18.50 -6.88 -2.25
N TYR A 90 17.43 -6.56 -2.98
CA TYR A 90 17.06 -5.19 -3.32
C TYR A 90 16.23 -4.53 -2.22
N SER A 91 16.04 -3.22 -2.33
CA SER A 91 15.14 -2.48 -1.46
C SER A 91 13.66 -2.72 -1.84
N PRO A 92 12.71 -2.63 -0.88
CA PRO A 92 11.27 -2.67 -1.16
C PRO A 92 10.82 -1.70 -2.25
N SER A 93 9.67 -1.95 -2.86
CA SER A 93 9.11 -1.06 -3.88
C SER A 93 8.74 0.29 -3.29
N ILE A 94 9.53 1.31 -3.64
CA ILE A 94 9.29 2.70 -3.21
C ILE A 94 7.89 3.13 -3.62
N GLY A 95 7.12 3.62 -2.65
CA GLY A 95 5.78 4.12 -2.87
C GLY A 95 5.31 5.07 -1.78
N ILE A 96 4.08 5.54 -1.95
CA ILE A 96 3.39 6.46 -1.06
C ILE A 96 2.05 5.83 -0.68
N LEU A 97 1.77 5.84 0.62
CA LEU A 97 0.51 5.42 1.19
C LEU A 97 -0.39 6.63 1.41
N TYR A 98 -1.62 6.55 0.93
CA TYR A 98 -2.66 7.55 1.09
C TYR A 98 -3.79 6.96 1.94
N ILE A 99 -3.94 7.42 3.18
CA ILE A 99 -5.01 7.02 4.08
C ILE A 99 -6.17 8.01 3.95
N PHE A 100 -7.38 7.47 3.74
CA PHE A 100 -8.57 8.24 3.45
C PHE A 100 -9.39 8.52 4.71
N ASN A 101 -9.95 9.74 4.77
CA ASN A 101 -10.99 10.05 5.75
C ASN A 101 -12.35 9.44 5.33
N ALA A 102 -13.36 9.54 6.20
CA ALA A 102 -14.69 8.97 5.95
C ALA A 102 -15.33 9.47 4.64
N GLN A 103 -15.18 10.75 4.31
CA GLN A 103 -15.75 11.33 3.08
C GLN A 103 -15.03 10.80 1.83
N GLN A 104 -13.71 10.67 1.88
CA GLN A 104 -12.89 10.14 0.79
C GLN A 104 -13.11 8.64 0.59
N LYS A 105 -13.25 7.86 1.67
CA LYS A 105 -13.64 6.45 1.64
C LYS A 105 -14.99 6.24 0.95
N ALA A 106 -15.98 7.06 1.28
CA ALA A 106 -17.27 7.01 0.59
C ALA A 106 -17.12 7.32 -0.91
N LYS A 107 -16.35 8.37 -1.26
CA LYS A 107 -16.12 8.78 -2.66
C LYS A 107 -15.30 7.78 -3.48
N SER A 108 -14.50 6.93 -2.83
CA SER A 108 -13.59 5.99 -3.50
C SER A 108 -14.22 4.61 -3.76
N GLY A 109 -15.47 4.37 -3.38
CA GLY A 109 -16.07 3.02 -3.45
C GLY A 109 -15.72 2.16 -2.23
N GLY A 110 -15.52 2.80 -1.07
CA GLY A 110 -15.30 2.14 0.21
C GLY A 110 -13.85 1.77 0.50
N TYR A 111 -12.87 2.27 -0.27
CA TYR A 111 -11.45 2.05 0.05
C TYR A 111 -11.04 2.86 1.28
N ASP A 112 -10.28 2.25 2.17
CA ASP A 112 -9.70 2.89 3.35
C ASP A 112 -8.38 3.60 3.01
N ALA A 113 -7.61 3.06 2.06
CA ALA A 113 -6.34 3.62 1.66
C ALA A 113 -5.97 3.26 0.21
N ALA A 114 -4.90 3.86 -0.29
CA ALA A 114 -4.28 3.49 -1.55
C ALA A 114 -2.75 3.56 -1.47
N ILE A 115 -2.09 2.62 -2.13
CA ILE A 115 -0.64 2.56 -2.27
C ILE A 115 -0.30 2.88 -3.72
N VAL A 116 0.54 3.90 -3.92
CA VAL A 116 1.06 4.30 -5.23
C VAL A 116 2.57 4.07 -5.25
N TYR A 117 3.03 3.07 -5.99
CA TYR A 117 4.44 2.68 -6.04
C TYR A 117 5.07 2.95 -7.42
N TRP A 118 6.38 3.17 -7.44
CA TRP A 118 7.15 3.52 -8.65
C TRP A 118 6.63 4.74 -9.43
N SER A 119 5.94 5.66 -8.74
CA SER A 119 5.54 6.94 -9.29
C SER A 119 6.63 7.99 -9.11
N LYS A 120 6.94 8.71 -10.19
CA LYS A 120 7.79 9.91 -10.16
C LYS A 120 6.98 11.16 -9.78
N LYS A 121 5.65 11.08 -9.91
CA LYS A 121 4.72 12.16 -9.54
C LYS A 121 4.18 11.93 -8.12
N LEU A 122 4.32 12.93 -7.26
CA LEU A 122 3.57 13.01 -6.03
C LEU A 122 2.11 13.39 -6.34
N LEU A 123 1.17 12.51 -6.00
CA LEU A 123 -0.25 12.74 -6.21
C LEU A 123 -0.87 13.36 -4.97
N THR A 124 -1.93 14.15 -5.15
CA THR A 124 -2.80 14.56 -4.03
C THR A 124 -3.79 13.44 -3.70
N ILE A 125 -4.29 13.41 -2.47
CA ILE A 125 -5.34 12.46 -2.08
C ILE A 125 -6.56 12.56 -2.99
N GLU A 126 -6.94 13.78 -3.39
CA GLU A 126 -8.07 14.01 -4.29
C GLU A 126 -7.86 13.39 -5.68
N GLU A 127 -6.64 13.49 -6.25
CA GLU A 127 -6.30 12.83 -7.50
C GLU A 127 -6.44 11.30 -7.40
N VAL A 128 -6.03 10.72 -6.27
CA VAL A 128 -6.11 9.27 -6.02
C VAL A 128 -7.58 8.84 -5.84
N VAL A 129 -8.35 9.54 -5.02
CA VAL A 129 -9.78 9.28 -4.81
C VAL A 129 -10.56 9.42 -6.12
N LYS A 130 -10.26 10.43 -6.95
CA LYS A 130 -10.89 10.61 -8.27
C LYS A 130 -10.60 9.46 -9.22
N ARG A 131 -9.42 8.83 -9.14
CA ARG A 131 -9.10 7.64 -9.94
C ARG A 131 -9.92 6.44 -9.50
N LEU A 132 -10.05 6.25 -8.19
CA LEU A 132 -10.88 5.17 -7.64
C LEU A 132 -12.37 5.35 -7.96
N LYS A 133 -12.86 6.60 -7.94
CA LYS A 133 -14.24 6.90 -8.34
C LYS A 133 -14.53 6.50 -9.78
N ARG A 134 -13.58 6.61 -10.73
CA ARG A 134 -13.81 6.25 -12.14
C ARG A 134 -13.98 4.75 -12.39
N LYS A 135 -13.74 3.92 -11.38
CA LYS A 135 -13.86 2.45 -11.46
C LYS A 135 -15.30 1.97 -11.20
N TYR A 136 -16.17 2.85 -10.69
CA TYR A 136 -17.58 2.60 -10.40
C TYR A 136 -18.45 3.73 -10.98
#